data_AF-A0A929B0R8-F1
#
_entry.id   AF-A0A929B0R8-F1
#
_cell.length_a   1.000
_cell.length_b   1.000
_cell.length_c   1.000
_cell.angle_alpha   90.00
_cell.angle_beta   90.00
_cell.angle_gamma   90.00
#
_symmetry.space_group_name_H-M   'P 1'
#
loop_
_entity.id
_entity.type
_entity.pdbx_description
1 polymer ?
#
loop_
_entity_poly.entity_id
_entity_poly.type
_entity_poly.pdbx_seq_one_letter_code
_entity_poly.pdbx_strand_id
1 'polypeptide(L)'
;MSFKKLAMGITTGIAPIATSISIEATPIKSITTNLVDKKECSALTPTKVEARIIRRENNKTTYDPVTTFKFQEAIKLEFIGQRVIAKFAPQNSLGEKIKLDELASALGYEHFNWVNYVKQDPHGMRDRSGKLLSIPYNDPPKGGYLYEAADELPFYWDMVECEGCRFRHNYQHPKVSNDFHLVFEDVPSDYRLKSGESIEFVTHLVGVKSLNFQTNKAEWDVLYTFRWKLTNPVPSTVPSKGIVSLVDKDIQTASLSPLLLAQMQADGKLTTQAIAMAECQLSMTVN
;
A
#
# COMPACT_ATOMS: atom_id res chain seq x y z
N MET A 1 31.97 19.77 -67.00
CA MET A 1 31.08 18.60 -66.81
C MET A 1 31.00 18.29 -65.32
N SER A 2 29.85 18.51 -64.69
CA SER A 2 29.20 17.56 -63.77
C SER A 2 27.97 18.24 -63.17
N PHE A 3 26.85 17.50 -63.19
CA PHE A 3 25.49 17.98 -63.04
C PHE A 3 24.98 17.92 -61.59
N LYS A 4 24.09 18.88 -61.29
CA LYS A 4 23.02 18.94 -60.27
C LYS A 4 22.62 17.60 -59.60
N LYS A 5 22.31 17.69 -58.29
CA LYS A 5 20.95 17.40 -57.78
C LYS A 5 20.73 18.04 -56.40
N LEU A 6 19.92 19.11 -56.38
CA LEU A 6 19.22 19.59 -55.18
C LEU A 6 18.01 18.68 -54.96
N ALA A 7 17.88 18.10 -53.77
CA ALA A 7 16.65 17.49 -53.29
C ALA A 7 16.12 18.34 -52.13
N MET A 8 15.11 19.18 -52.41
CA MET A 8 14.30 19.81 -51.37
C MET A 8 13.25 18.80 -50.91
N GLY A 9 13.49 18.21 -49.74
CA GLY A 9 12.45 17.47 -49.01
C GLY A 9 11.66 18.45 -48.16
N ILE A 10 10.37 18.62 -48.47
CA ILE A 10 9.43 19.33 -47.61
C ILE A 10 8.99 18.34 -46.52
N THR A 11 9.58 18.46 -45.33
CA THR A 11 9.11 17.76 -44.14
C THR A 11 7.93 18.53 -43.56
N THR A 12 6.70 18.05 -43.77
CA THR A 12 5.52 18.52 -43.05
C THR A 12 5.61 18.02 -41.61
N GLY A 13 6.19 18.85 -40.75
CA GLY A 13 6.23 18.63 -39.30
C GLY A 13 4.83 18.78 -38.72
N ILE A 14 4.16 17.68 -38.44
CA ILE A 14 3.01 17.66 -37.53
C ILE A 14 3.59 17.90 -36.13
N ALA A 15 3.32 19.06 -35.55
CA ALA A 15 3.73 19.36 -34.19
C ALA A 15 3.13 18.29 -33.24
N PRO A 16 3.91 17.69 -32.32
CA PRO A 16 3.38 16.76 -31.36
C PRO A 16 2.33 17.48 -30.49
N ILE A 17 1.11 16.95 -30.48
CA ILE A 17 0.05 17.43 -29.60
C ILE A 17 0.45 17.05 -28.17
N ALA A 18 0.79 18.05 -27.36
CA ALA A 18 1.07 17.86 -25.95
C ALA A 18 -0.23 17.47 -25.24
N THR A 19 -0.33 16.21 -24.81
CA THR A 19 -1.46 15.74 -23.99
C THR A 19 -1.06 15.90 -22.53
N SER A 20 -1.72 16.79 -21.80
CA SER A 20 -1.54 16.91 -20.35
C SER A 20 -2.63 16.10 -19.65
N ILE A 21 -2.22 15.14 -18.82
CA ILE A 21 -3.11 14.42 -17.91
C ILE A 21 -2.98 15.11 -16.54
N SER A 22 -4.11 15.43 -15.92
CA SER A 22 -4.17 15.99 -14.58
C SER A 22 -5.28 15.29 -13.81
N ILE A 23 -5.07 14.97 -12.54
CA ILE A 23 -6.12 14.40 -11.70
C ILE A 23 -6.58 15.50 -10.74
N GLU A 24 -7.84 15.95 -10.86
CA GLU A 24 -8.43 16.84 -9.85
C GLU A 24 -9.38 16.02 -8.97
N ALA A 25 -9.05 15.93 -7.69
CA ALA A 25 -10.00 15.50 -6.66
C ALA A 25 -11.00 16.64 -6.43
N THR A 26 -12.28 16.42 -6.71
CA THR A 26 -13.31 17.36 -6.25
C THR A 26 -13.67 16.98 -4.81
N PRO A 27 -13.50 17.85 -3.80
CA PRO A 27 -14.00 17.57 -2.46
C PRO A 27 -15.51 17.40 -2.56
N ILE A 28 -16.02 16.21 -2.24
CA ILE A 28 -17.46 16.00 -2.14
C ILE A 28 -17.90 16.84 -0.95
N LYS A 29 -18.75 17.85 -1.21
CA LYS A 29 -19.51 18.53 -0.15
C LYS A 29 -20.13 17.44 0.71
N SER A 30 -19.78 17.40 1.99
CA SER A 30 -20.41 16.52 2.96
C SER A 30 -21.92 16.57 2.73
N ILE A 31 -22.49 15.44 2.33
CA ILE A 31 -23.94 15.32 2.24
C ILE A 31 -24.42 15.49 3.67
N THR A 32 -25.04 16.63 3.95
CA THR A 32 -25.75 16.86 5.20
C THR A 32 -26.92 15.90 5.17
N THR A 33 -26.78 14.76 5.83
CA THR A 33 -27.85 13.78 5.98
C THR A 33 -28.92 14.42 6.85
N ASN A 34 -30.02 14.84 6.22
CA ASN A 34 -31.25 15.13 6.93
C ASN A 34 -31.64 13.88 7.73
N LEU A 35 -31.93 14.09 9.01
CA LEU A 35 -32.45 13.15 10.01
C LEU A 35 -33.04 11.87 9.39
N VAL A 36 -32.27 10.79 9.44
CA VAL A 36 -32.68 9.46 9.02
C VAL A 36 -33.53 8.85 10.13
N ASP A 37 -34.71 8.36 9.76
CA ASP A 37 -35.63 7.63 10.63
C ASP A 37 -34.95 6.38 11.23
N LYS A 38 -35.21 6.10 12.52
CA LYS A 38 -34.50 5.15 13.41
C LYS A 38 -34.48 3.66 12.98
N LYS A 39 -34.89 3.31 11.74
CA LYS A 39 -35.20 1.91 11.36
C LYS A 39 -34.29 1.26 10.31
N GLU A 40 -33.25 1.94 9.82
CA GLU A 40 -32.38 1.40 8.75
C GLU A 40 -30.87 1.51 9.06
N CYS A 41 -30.35 0.88 10.14
CA CYS A 41 -28.90 0.63 10.26
C CYS A 41 -28.45 -0.63 9.44
N SER A 42 -29.29 -1.14 8.52
CA SER A 42 -29.03 -2.38 7.73
C SER A 42 -28.68 -2.20 6.25
N ALA A 43 -28.44 -0.98 5.77
CA ALA A 43 -28.18 -0.74 4.33
C ALA A 43 -27.11 0.33 4.01
N LEU A 44 -26.13 0.56 4.88
CA LEU A 44 -24.99 1.41 4.53
C LEU A 44 -24.02 0.64 3.63
N THR A 45 -24.26 0.67 2.32
CA THR A 45 -23.23 0.34 1.32
C THR A 45 -22.08 1.34 1.47
N PRO A 46 -20.81 0.88 1.53
CA PRO A 46 -19.67 1.78 1.69
C PRO A 46 -19.68 2.83 0.57
N THR A 47 -19.50 4.08 0.98
CA THR A 47 -19.47 5.25 0.10
C THR A 47 -18.44 5.02 -1.00
N LYS A 48 -18.90 4.84 -2.24
CA LYS A 48 -18.02 4.81 -3.41
C LYS A 48 -17.32 6.17 -3.51
N VAL A 49 -16.02 6.20 -3.23
CA VAL A 49 -15.20 7.37 -3.56
C VAL A 49 -15.01 7.35 -5.08
N GLU A 50 -15.71 8.23 -5.79
CA GLU A 50 -15.46 8.45 -7.22
C GLU A 50 -14.24 9.37 -7.37
N ALA A 51 -13.06 8.78 -7.52
CA ALA A 51 -11.93 9.52 -8.09
C ALA A 51 -12.27 9.85 -9.55
N ARG A 52 -11.86 11.02 -10.06
CA ARG A 52 -12.07 11.40 -11.47
C ARG A 52 -10.73 11.71 -12.09
N ILE A 53 -10.36 10.98 -13.14
CA ILE A 53 -9.21 11.38 -13.96
C ILE A 53 -9.70 12.42 -14.95
N ILE A 54 -9.07 13.60 -14.95
CA ILE A 54 -9.38 14.66 -15.89
C ILE A 54 -8.47 14.52 -17.10
N ARG A 55 -9.08 14.28 -18.27
CA ARG A 55 -8.40 14.42 -19.56
C ARG A 55 -8.74 15.75 -20.18
N ARG A 56 -7.71 16.47 -20.64
CA ARG A 56 -7.87 17.63 -21.53
C ARG A 56 -7.29 17.28 -22.89
N GLU A 57 -8.18 16.99 -23.84
CA GLU A 57 -7.82 16.81 -25.26
C GLU A 57 -8.60 17.84 -26.07
N ASN A 58 -7.90 18.65 -26.88
CA ASN A 58 -8.52 19.62 -27.80
C ASN A 58 -9.54 20.58 -27.11
N ASN A 59 -9.18 21.16 -25.96
CA ASN A 59 -10.08 22.00 -25.13
C ASN A 59 -11.36 21.29 -24.63
N LYS A 60 -11.49 19.98 -24.81
CA LYS A 60 -12.57 19.19 -24.24
C LYS A 60 -12.07 18.51 -22.98
N THR A 61 -12.74 18.79 -21.86
CA THR A 61 -12.50 18.11 -20.60
C THR A 61 -13.40 16.88 -20.56
N THR A 62 -12.81 15.69 -20.58
CA THR A 62 -13.54 14.43 -20.35
C THR A 62 -13.24 13.94 -18.94
N TYR A 63 -14.31 13.63 -18.21
CA TYR A 63 -14.23 13.03 -16.89
C TYR A 63 -14.41 11.54 -17.05
N ASP A 64 -13.37 10.76 -16.77
CA ASP A 64 -13.53 9.33 -16.60
C ASP A 64 -13.74 9.10 -15.10
N PRO A 65 -14.96 8.75 -14.65
CA PRO A 65 -15.18 8.43 -13.27
C PRO A 65 -14.42 7.12 -12.99
N VAL A 66 -13.36 7.21 -12.18
CA VAL A 66 -12.69 6.06 -11.57
C VAL A 66 -13.66 5.51 -10.53
N THR A 67 -14.75 4.90 -11.00
CA THR A 67 -15.78 4.36 -10.12
C THR A 67 -15.29 3.15 -9.34
N THR A 68 -14.16 2.54 -9.75
CA THR A 68 -13.39 1.57 -8.96
C THR A 68 -11.96 1.45 -9.53
N PHE A 69 -10.94 1.97 -8.84
CA PHE A 69 -9.55 1.64 -9.17
C PHE A 69 -9.25 0.20 -8.72
N LYS A 70 -8.71 -0.63 -9.60
CA LYS A 70 -8.45 -2.05 -9.34
C LYS A 70 -7.00 -2.26 -8.92
N PHE A 71 -6.74 -2.16 -7.61
CA PHE A 71 -5.39 -2.31 -7.06
C PHE A 71 -4.72 -3.64 -7.43
N GLN A 72 -5.49 -4.73 -7.49
CA GLN A 72 -4.96 -6.05 -7.85
C GLN A 72 -4.36 -6.12 -9.25
N GLU A 73 -4.85 -5.32 -10.20
CA GLU A 73 -4.34 -5.29 -11.59
C GLU A 73 -3.05 -4.46 -11.69
N ALA A 74 -2.80 -3.59 -10.70
CA ALA A 74 -1.63 -2.72 -10.63
C ALA A 74 -0.48 -3.30 -9.79
N ILE A 75 -0.63 -4.53 -9.28
CA ILE A 75 0.36 -5.17 -8.41
C ILE A 75 1.01 -6.36 -9.11
N LYS A 76 2.35 -6.37 -9.12
CA LYS A 76 3.17 -7.49 -9.55
C LYS A 76 3.88 -8.11 -8.34
N LEU A 77 3.73 -9.41 -8.15
CA LEU A 77 4.39 -10.17 -7.09
C LEU A 77 5.48 -11.07 -7.68
N GLU A 78 6.67 -11.07 -7.07
CA GLU A 78 7.81 -11.92 -7.46
C GLU A 78 8.41 -12.59 -6.21
N PHE A 79 8.63 -13.90 -6.28
CA PHE A 79 9.23 -14.72 -5.21
C PHE A 79 10.45 -15.44 -5.77
N ILE A 80 11.64 -15.00 -5.41
CA ILE A 80 12.91 -15.44 -6.01
C ILE A 80 13.86 -15.89 -4.90
N GLY A 81 13.92 -17.19 -4.67
CA GLY A 81 14.73 -17.77 -3.60
C GLY A 81 14.25 -17.29 -2.22
N GLN A 82 15.09 -16.50 -1.55
CA GLN A 82 14.78 -15.88 -0.25
C GLN A 82 14.14 -14.49 -0.36
N ARG A 83 13.91 -13.98 -1.57
CA ARG A 83 13.44 -12.61 -1.80
C ARG A 83 11.98 -12.58 -2.20
N VAL A 84 11.20 -11.71 -1.57
CA VAL A 84 9.85 -11.34 -1.99
C VAL A 84 9.86 -9.90 -2.48
N ILE A 85 9.21 -9.63 -3.61
CA ILE A 85 9.02 -8.30 -4.16
C ILE A 85 7.54 -8.12 -4.51
N ALA A 86 6.91 -7.07 -4.00
CA ALA A 86 5.60 -6.63 -4.45
C ALA A 86 5.70 -5.20 -4.99
N LYS A 87 5.40 -5.03 -6.28
CA LYS A 87 5.47 -3.74 -6.96
C LYS A 87 4.08 -3.25 -7.31
N PHE A 88 3.68 -2.12 -6.73
CA PHE A 88 2.50 -1.37 -7.13
C PHE A 88 2.89 -0.30 -8.15
N ALA A 89 2.37 -0.41 -9.37
CA ALA A 89 2.69 0.47 -10.49
C ALA A 89 1.41 0.80 -11.28
N PRO A 90 0.59 1.76 -10.82
CA PRO A 90 -0.71 2.05 -11.41
C PRO A 90 -0.58 2.57 -12.85
N GLN A 91 -1.51 2.12 -13.69
CA GLN A 91 -1.64 2.56 -15.08
C GLN A 91 -3.10 2.94 -15.37
N ASN A 92 -3.33 3.86 -16.30
CA ASN A 92 -4.66 4.19 -16.77
C ASN A 92 -5.16 3.17 -17.81
N SER A 93 -6.36 3.38 -18.35
CA SER A 93 -6.97 2.51 -19.36
C SER A 93 -6.19 2.40 -20.68
N LEU A 94 -5.23 3.30 -20.93
CA LEU A 94 -4.32 3.24 -22.09
C LEU A 94 -2.96 2.62 -21.76
N GLY A 95 -2.74 2.15 -20.52
CA GLY A 95 -1.45 1.63 -20.07
C GLY A 95 -0.43 2.72 -19.70
N GLU A 96 -0.83 3.99 -19.67
CA GLU A 96 0.06 5.09 -19.28
C GLU A 96 0.23 5.08 -17.76
N LYS A 97 1.46 5.31 -17.28
CA LYS A 97 1.76 5.31 -15.84
C LYS A 97 1.08 6.49 -15.15
N ILE A 98 0.48 6.24 -13.99
CA ILE A 98 -0.12 7.27 -13.14
C ILE A 98 0.86 7.61 -12.02
N LYS A 99 1.00 8.90 -11.68
CA LYS A 99 1.79 9.28 -10.51
C LYS A 99 1.10 8.85 -9.22
N LEU A 100 1.86 8.34 -8.25
CA LEU A 100 1.36 7.87 -6.97
C LEU A 100 0.67 9.00 -6.19
N ASP A 101 1.28 10.18 -6.10
CA ASP A 101 0.70 11.31 -5.35
C ASP A 101 -0.59 11.81 -5.98
N GLU A 102 -0.68 11.82 -7.32
CA GLU A 102 -1.90 12.19 -8.03
C GLU A 102 -3.01 11.16 -7.77
N LEU A 103 -2.69 9.87 -7.81
CA LEU A 103 -3.65 8.80 -7.52
C LEU A 103 -4.08 8.80 -6.05
N ALA A 104 -3.14 9.00 -5.12
CA ALA A 104 -3.41 9.09 -3.68
C ALA A 104 -4.36 10.25 -3.38
N SER A 105 -4.02 11.45 -3.87
CA SER A 105 -4.84 12.66 -3.72
C SER A 105 -6.25 12.47 -4.29
N ALA A 106 -6.36 11.83 -5.47
CA ALA A 106 -7.63 11.54 -6.11
C ALA A 106 -8.54 10.61 -5.28
N LEU A 107 -7.94 9.70 -4.52
CA LEU A 107 -8.62 8.73 -3.68
C LEU A 107 -8.78 9.18 -2.23
N GLY A 108 -8.33 10.38 -1.88
CA GLY A 108 -8.42 10.93 -0.53
C GLY A 108 -7.37 10.39 0.45
N TYR A 109 -6.21 10.00 -0.06
CA TYR A 109 -5.05 9.60 0.73
C TYR A 109 -3.93 10.64 0.62
N GLU A 110 -3.12 10.79 1.66
CA GLU A 110 -1.86 11.54 1.61
C GLU A 110 -0.85 10.82 0.69
N HIS A 111 -0.75 9.49 0.82
CA HIS A 111 0.14 8.65 0.03
C HIS A 111 -0.19 7.16 0.16
N PHE A 112 0.57 6.32 -0.53
CA PHE A 112 0.51 4.86 -0.41
C PHE A 112 1.71 4.33 0.38
N ASN A 113 1.51 3.26 1.15
CA ASN A 113 2.59 2.58 1.86
C ASN A 113 2.36 1.06 1.92
N TRP A 114 3.31 0.33 2.46
CA TRP A 114 3.19 -1.09 2.76
C TRP A 114 3.16 -1.30 4.27
N VAL A 115 2.36 -2.28 4.71
CA VAL A 115 2.35 -2.79 6.09
C VAL A 115 2.52 -4.29 6.02
N ASN A 116 3.32 -4.88 6.91
CA ASN A 116 3.58 -6.31 6.92
C ASN A 116 3.39 -6.88 8.33
N TYR A 117 2.62 -7.96 8.47
CA TYR A 117 2.39 -8.60 9.76
C TYR A 117 2.90 -10.03 9.74
N VAL A 118 3.56 -10.44 10.81
CA VAL A 118 3.83 -11.84 11.09
C VAL A 118 2.61 -12.46 11.74
N LYS A 119 1.99 -13.41 11.05
CA LYS A 119 0.81 -14.16 11.51
C LYS A 119 1.19 -15.40 12.29
N GLN A 120 2.29 -16.03 11.93
CA GLN A 120 2.80 -17.26 12.55
C GLN A 120 4.31 -17.19 12.60
N ASP A 121 4.89 -17.40 13.78
CA ASP A 121 6.34 -17.56 13.98
C ASP A 121 6.55 -18.55 15.13
N PRO A 122 7.12 -19.74 14.87
CA PRO A 122 7.35 -20.75 15.89
C PRO A 122 8.43 -20.38 16.90
N HIS A 123 9.32 -19.44 16.58
CA HIS A 123 10.46 -19.05 17.43
C HIS A 123 10.31 -17.66 18.05
N GLY A 124 9.43 -16.83 17.47
CA GLY A 124 9.15 -15.46 17.88
C GLY A 124 10.32 -14.51 17.62
N MET A 125 10.02 -13.22 17.72
CA MET A 125 10.99 -12.12 17.57
C MET A 125 10.93 -11.19 18.78
N ARG A 126 12.04 -10.49 19.05
CA ARG A 126 12.12 -9.49 20.13
C ARG A 126 12.13 -8.09 19.56
N ASP A 127 11.34 -7.20 20.15
CA ASP A 127 11.37 -5.78 19.84
C ASP A 127 12.70 -5.12 20.27
N ARG A 128 12.83 -3.82 19.99
CA ARG A 128 13.99 -3.02 20.38
C ARG A 128 14.29 -3.00 21.89
N SER A 129 13.28 -3.20 22.73
CA SER A 129 13.44 -3.31 24.19
C SER A 129 13.90 -4.70 24.65
N GLY A 130 13.95 -5.66 23.73
CA GLY A 130 14.26 -7.06 24.02
C GLY A 130 13.04 -7.88 24.48
N LYS A 131 11.83 -7.30 24.48
CA LYS A 131 10.60 -8.02 24.83
C LYS A 131 10.18 -8.93 23.69
N LEU A 132 9.80 -10.17 24.03
CA LEU A 132 9.28 -11.12 23.05
C LEU A 132 7.91 -10.67 22.53
N LEU A 133 7.76 -10.60 21.21
CA LEU A 133 6.54 -10.24 20.53
C LEU A 133 5.55 -11.41 20.53
N SER A 134 4.27 -11.10 20.70
CA SER A 134 3.18 -12.06 20.56
C SER A 134 2.62 -12.00 19.14
N ILE A 135 2.39 -13.15 18.51
CA ILE A 135 1.70 -13.19 17.22
C ILE A 135 0.20 -12.83 17.35
N PRO A 136 -0.38 -12.14 16.37
CA PRO A 136 0.31 -11.48 15.25
C PRO A 136 1.00 -10.18 15.70
N TYR A 137 2.10 -9.82 15.05
CA TYR A 137 2.81 -8.55 15.27
C TYR A 137 3.22 -7.89 13.95
N ASN A 138 3.43 -6.58 13.98
CA ASN A 138 3.90 -5.81 12.83
C ASN A 138 5.39 -6.04 12.59
N ASP A 139 5.81 -6.08 11.33
CA ASP A 139 7.17 -6.35 10.89
C ASP A 139 7.66 -5.25 9.94
N PRO A 140 8.61 -4.39 10.35
CA PRO A 140 9.18 -4.35 11.70
C PRO A 140 8.14 -3.89 12.74
N PRO A 141 8.33 -4.25 14.03
CA PRO A 141 7.54 -3.66 15.11
C PRO A 141 7.88 -2.17 15.25
N LYS A 142 6.99 -1.39 15.88
CA LYS A 142 7.24 0.03 16.18
C LYS A 142 8.56 0.21 16.94
N GLY A 143 9.40 1.11 16.47
CA GLY A 143 10.75 1.36 16.98
C GLY A 143 11.81 0.34 16.52
N GLY A 144 11.40 -0.75 15.86
CA GLY A 144 12.25 -1.77 15.27
C GLY A 144 12.57 -2.98 16.15
N TYR A 145 13.44 -3.83 15.61
CA TYR A 145 14.00 -4.99 16.31
C TYR A 145 15.21 -4.58 17.16
N LEU A 146 15.67 -5.50 18.03
CA LEU A 146 16.85 -5.29 18.89
C LEU A 146 18.11 -4.81 18.15
N TYR A 147 18.29 -5.22 16.91
CA TYR A 147 19.49 -4.97 16.09
C TYR A 147 19.23 -4.04 14.89
N GLU A 148 17.99 -3.63 14.66
CA GLU A 148 17.59 -2.82 13.51
C GLU A 148 16.45 -1.91 13.92
N ALA A 149 16.76 -0.61 14.03
CA ALA A 149 15.75 0.40 14.35
C ALA A 149 14.80 0.58 13.16
N ALA A 150 13.55 0.91 13.48
CA ALA A 150 12.54 1.36 12.55
C ALA A 150 11.86 2.61 13.14
N ASP A 151 11.02 3.27 12.35
CA ASP A 151 10.19 4.35 12.86
C ASP A 151 9.14 3.83 13.86
N GLU A 152 8.46 4.75 14.52
CA GLU A 152 7.40 4.44 15.47
C GLU A 152 6.01 4.30 14.80
N LEU A 153 5.99 4.27 13.46
CA LEU A 153 4.79 4.11 12.65
C LEU A 153 4.61 2.64 12.25
N PRO A 154 3.41 2.24 11.79
CA PRO A 154 3.12 0.84 11.51
C PRO A 154 3.59 0.39 10.12
N PHE A 155 4.42 1.17 9.43
CA PHE A 155 4.75 0.90 8.03
C PHE A 155 6.01 0.06 7.90
N TYR A 156 6.07 -0.72 6.82
CA TYR A 156 7.24 -1.52 6.49
C TYR A 156 8.48 -0.65 6.18
N TRP A 157 8.29 0.65 5.96
CA TRP A 157 9.33 1.60 5.59
C TRP A 157 9.39 2.78 6.54
N ASP A 158 10.63 3.18 6.82
CA ASP A 158 10.95 4.36 7.62
C ASP A 158 10.55 5.62 6.85
N MET A 159 9.59 6.35 7.42
CA MET A 159 8.99 7.54 6.82
C MET A 159 9.74 8.84 7.12
N VAL A 160 10.64 8.86 8.11
CA VAL A 160 11.05 10.12 8.76
C VAL A 160 12.49 10.49 8.44
N GLU A 161 13.46 9.64 8.74
CA GLU A 161 14.87 10.01 8.63
C GLU A 161 15.76 8.78 8.44
N CYS A 162 16.53 8.73 7.35
CA CYS A 162 17.80 8.04 7.45
C CYS A 162 18.92 8.61 6.58
N GLU A 163 19.72 9.49 7.16
CA GLU A 163 21.09 9.74 6.70
C GLU A 163 21.96 8.49 6.96
N GLY A 164 22.33 7.78 5.89
CA GLY A 164 23.34 6.71 5.95
C GLY A 164 22.84 5.27 6.08
N CYS A 165 21.52 5.01 6.04
CA CYS A 165 21.00 3.63 6.01
C CYS A 165 21.38 2.93 4.71
N ARG A 166 21.55 1.61 4.79
CA ARG A 166 21.79 0.73 3.65
C ARG A 166 20.54 0.62 2.77
N PHE A 167 20.26 1.62 1.92
CA PHE A 167 19.41 1.66 0.70
C PHE A 167 18.06 0.90 0.59
N ARG A 168 17.66 0.04 1.52
CA ARG A 168 16.62 -0.98 1.29
C ARG A 168 15.25 -0.61 1.88
N HIS A 169 15.14 0.44 2.71
CA HIS A 169 13.96 0.65 3.55
C HIS A 169 13.35 2.07 3.54
N ASN A 170 13.64 2.92 2.53
CA ASN A 170 13.26 4.35 2.59
C ASN A 170 12.20 4.73 1.52
N TYR A 171 11.05 5.24 1.97
CA TYR A 171 9.94 5.70 1.11
C TYR A 171 10.21 7.08 0.46
N GLN A 172 10.93 7.98 1.14
CA GLN A 172 11.17 9.36 0.66
C GLN A 172 12.63 9.67 0.30
N HIS A 173 13.48 8.65 0.14
CA HIS A 173 14.84 8.93 -0.29
C HIS A 173 14.80 9.45 -1.75
N PRO A 174 15.44 10.59 -2.09
CA PRO A 174 15.38 11.19 -3.43
C PRO A 174 15.88 10.29 -4.58
N LYS A 175 16.57 9.19 -4.26
CA LYS A 175 17.00 8.15 -5.22
C LYS A 175 16.02 6.98 -5.36
N VAL A 176 15.00 6.90 -4.52
CA VAL A 176 13.98 5.84 -4.44
C VAL A 176 12.58 6.41 -4.72
N SER A 177 12.38 7.73 -4.62
CA SER A 177 11.16 8.45 -5.02
C SER A 177 10.91 8.26 -6.52
N ASN A 178 10.31 7.13 -6.86
CA ASN A 178 9.77 6.91 -8.18
C ASN A 178 8.31 7.33 -8.12
N ASP A 179 8.02 8.48 -8.71
CA ASP A 179 6.67 9.06 -8.79
C ASP A 179 5.61 8.06 -9.29
N PHE A 180 5.99 6.96 -9.94
CA PHE A 180 5.09 6.04 -10.64
C PHE A 180 5.00 4.64 -10.03
N HIS A 181 5.78 4.29 -9.00
CA HIS A 181 5.67 2.96 -8.39
C HIS A 181 6.21 2.85 -6.97
N LEU A 182 5.57 1.95 -6.22
CA LEU A 182 5.87 1.60 -4.83
C LEU A 182 6.34 0.14 -4.78
N VAL A 183 7.39 -0.18 -4.03
CA VAL A 183 7.99 -1.54 -4.03
C VAL A 183 8.17 -2.07 -2.62
N PHE A 184 7.36 -3.02 -2.18
CA PHE A 184 7.76 -3.84 -1.03
C PHE A 184 8.86 -4.82 -1.48
N GLU A 185 9.96 -4.88 -0.74
CA GLU A 185 11.02 -5.87 -0.93
C GLU A 185 11.49 -6.38 0.42
N ASP A 186 11.54 -7.70 0.58
CA ASP A 186 12.09 -8.36 1.76
C ASP A 186 12.97 -9.55 1.36
N VAL A 187 13.95 -9.84 2.21
CA VAL A 187 14.91 -10.92 2.07
C VAL A 187 15.03 -11.67 3.42
N PRO A 188 13.93 -12.26 3.93
CA PRO A 188 13.93 -12.76 5.29
C PRO A 188 14.75 -14.05 5.42
N SER A 189 15.30 -14.25 6.60
CA SER A 189 16.03 -15.47 6.95
C SER A 189 15.88 -15.75 8.43
N ASP A 190 15.56 -17.00 8.77
CA ASP A 190 15.59 -17.46 10.15
C ASP A 190 16.25 -18.84 10.23
N TYR A 191 17.46 -18.85 10.79
CA TYR A 191 18.26 -20.07 10.95
C TYR A 191 17.66 -21.04 11.98
N ARG A 192 16.71 -20.59 12.80
CA ARG A 192 16.06 -21.40 13.82
C ARG A 192 14.99 -22.32 13.24
N LEU A 193 14.46 -22.00 12.05
CA LEU A 193 13.45 -22.79 11.37
C LEU A 193 13.96 -24.20 11.06
N LYS A 194 13.24 -25.20 11.58
CA LYS A 194 13.44 -26.62 11.30
C LYS A 194 12.65 -27.03 10.05
N SER A 195 12.95 -28.24 9.56
CA SER A 195 12.18 -28.82 8.46
C SER A 195 10.70 -28.95 8.86
N GLY A 196 9.81 -28.45 8.00
CA GLY A 196 8.36 -28.41 8.24
C GLY A 196 7.86 -27.17 8.98
N GLU A 197 8.74 -26.36 9.55
CA GLU A 197 8.38 -25.08 10.17
C GLU A 197 8.33 -23.96 9.12
N SER A 198 7.50 -22.94 9.39
CA SER A 198 7.41 -21.74 8.56
C SER A 198 7.05 -20.52 9.39
N ILE A 199 7.51 -19.36 8.92
CA ILE A 199 6.97 -18.06 9.33
C ILE A 199 5.96 -17.62 8.27
N GLU A 200 4.74 -17.29 8.66
CA GLU A 200 3.73 -16.76 7.74
C GLU A 200 3.55 -15.26 7.91
N PHE A 201 3.45 -14.56 6.79
CA PHE A 201 3.31 -13.11 6.70
C PHE A 201 2.00 -12.73 6.01
N VAL A 202 1.45 -11.58 6.37
CA VAL A 202 0.34 -10.92 5.70
C VAL A 202 0.78 -9.49 5.36
N THR A 203 0.88 -9.20 4.07
CA THR A 203 1.35 -7.90 3.60
C THR A 203 0.22 -7.14 2.92
N HIS A 204 0.12 -5.86 3.23
CA HIS A 204 -0.92 -4.97 2.74
C HIS A 204 -0.33 -3.79 1.98
N LEU A 205 -0.89 -3.49 0.80
CA LEU A 205 -0.82 -2.14 0.25
C LEU A 205 -1.87 -1.31 0.99
N VAL A 206 -1.47 -0.16 1.50
CA VAL A 206 -2.36 0.72 2.27
C VAL A 206 -2.39 2.12 1.67
N GLY A 207 -3.54 2.78 1.80
CA GLY A 207 -3.71 4.21 1.56
C GLY A 207 -3.68 4.93 2.90
N VAL A 208 -2.71 5.82 3.08
CA VAL A 208 -2.53 6.58 4.34
C VAL A 208 -3.41 7.83 4.28
N LYS A 209 -4.34 7.98 5.22
CA LYS A 209 -5.23 9.14 5.31
C LYS A 209 -4.65 10.28 6.13
N SER A 210 -3.97 9.95 7.23
CA SER A 210 -3.37 10.95 8.11
C SER A 210 -2.20 10.36 8.87
N LEU A 211 -1.19 11.20 9.13
CA LEU A 211 -0.05 10.89 9.99
C LEU A 211 0.10 11.96 11.07
N ASN A 212 0.42 11.52 12.28
CA ASN A 212 0.79 12.38 13.38
C ASN A 212 2.07 11.88 14.04
N PHE A 213 3.20 12.47 13.63
CA PHE A 213 4.53 12.14 14.13
C PHE A 213 4.76 12.51 15.61
N GLN A 214 3.97 13.43 16.17
CA GLN A 214 4.10 13.77 17.60
C GLN A 214 3.51 12.68 18.50
N THR A 215 2.51 11.96 17.99
CA THR A 215 1.80 10.92 18.75
C THR A 215 2.07 9.51 18.21
N ASN A 216 2.89 9.38 17.18
CA ASN A 216 3.17 8.13 16.47
C ASN A 216 1.89 7.41 16.04
N LYS A 217 0.93 8.18 15.52
CA LYS A 217 -0.36 7.67 15.05
C LYS A 217 -0.46 7.81 13.55
N ALA A 218 -1.05 6.80 12.92
CA ALA A 218 -1.43 6.80 11.53
C ALA A 218 -2.89 6.40 11.41
N GLU A 219 -3.56 6.86 10.37
CA GLU A 219 -4.85 6.34 9.94
C GLU A 219 -4.73 5.87 8.50
N TRP A 220 -5.14 4.63 8.21
CA TRP A 220 -4.95 4.04 6.89
C TRP A 220 -6.03 3.01 6.54
N ASP A 221 -6.25 2.84 5.23
CA ASP A 221 -7.16 1.85 4.66
C ASP A 221 -6.39 0.75 3.93
N VAL A 222 -6.90 -0.48 3.97
CA VAL A 222 -6.34 -1.61 3.21
C VAL A 222 -6.83 -1.54 1.76
N LEU A 223 -5.89 -1.54 0.81
CA LEU A 223 -6.17 -1.48 -0.63
C LEU A 223 -5.93 -2.82 -1.33
N TYR A 224 -4.94 -3.58 -0.84
CA TYR A 224 -4.60 -4.90 -1.35
C TYR A 224 -4.00 -5.76 -0.24
N THR A 225 -4.20 -7.08 -0.29
CA THR A 225 -3.62 -8.02 0.68
C THR A 225 -3.12 -9.28 -0.01
N PHE A 226 -1.93 -9.73 0.37
CA PHE A 226 -1.40 -11.05 0.03
C PHE A 226 -0.74 -11.72 1.22
N ARG A 227 -0.64 -13.04 1.17
CA ARG A 227 -0.01 -13.90 2.17
C ARG A 227 1.15 -14.65 1.56
N TRP A 228 2.23 -14.74 2.31
CA TRP A 228 3.41 -15.47 1.91
C TRP A 228 4.08 -16.09 3.14
N LYS A 229 5.02 -16.98 2.91
CA LYS A 229 5.73 -17.66 4.00
C LYS A 229 7.20 -17.85 3.70
N LEU A 230 8.00 -17.84 4.76
CA LEU A 230 9.38 -18.28 4.79
C LEU A 230 9.43 -19.73 5.28
N THR A 231 10.18 -20.57 4.57
CA THR A 231 10.46 -21.96 4.96
C THR A 231 11.96 -22.24 4.91
N ASN A 232 12.39 -23.26 5.65
CA ASN A 232 13.77 -23.75 5.57
C ASN A 232 13.77 -25.21 5.07
N PRO A 233 14.09 -25.47 3.79
CA PRO A 233 13.97 -26.80 3.20
C PRO A 233 15.06 -27.79 3.62
N VAL A 234 16.19 -27.34 4.16
CA VAL A 234 17.34 -28.21 4.48
C VAL A 234 17.54 -28.33 5.99
N PRO A 235 17.78 -29.54 6.53
CA PRO A 235 18.25 -29.71 7.90
C PRO A 235 19.51 -28.88 8.18
N SER A 236 19.63 -28.36 9.40
CA SER A 236 20.52 -27.29 9.89
C SER A 236 22.04 -27.45 9.72
N THR A 237 22.54 -28.38 8.90
CA THR A 237 23.98 -28.64 8.72
C THR A 237 24.62 -27.78 7.63
N VAL A 238 23.83 -27.11 6.79
CA VAL A 238 24.29 -26.11 5.82
C VAL A 238 23.50 -24.83 6.06
N PRO A 239 24.12 -23.62 5.99
CA PRO A 239 23.39 -22.36 5.98
C PRO A 239 22.43 -22.35 4.78
N SER A 240 21.22 -22.82 5.04
CA SER A 240 20.15 -22.86 4.07
C SER A 240 19.64 -21.44 3.90
N LYS A 241 19.65 -20.98 2.65
CA LYS A 241 19.00 -19.75 2.26
C LYS A 241 17.51 -20.04 2.30
N GLY A 242 16.79 -19.39 3.21
CA GLY A 242 15.35 -19.60 3.36
C GLY A 242 14.63 -19.47 2.01
N ILE A 243 13.54 -20.19 1.84
CA ILE A 243 12.72 -20.10 0.64
C ILE A 243 11.43 -19.36 0.99
N VAL A 244 11.17 -18.28 0.26
CA VAL A 244 9.88 -17.60 0.31
C VAL A 244 8.93 -18.15 -0.75
N SER A 245 7.65 -18.24 -0.42
CA SER A 245 6.61 -18.68 -1.34
C SER A 245 5.31 -17.93 -1.11
N LEU A 246 4.58 -17.66 -2.19
CA LEU A 246 3.22 -17.14 -2.12
C LEU A 246 2.30 -18.20 -1.51
N VAL A 247 1.48 -17.79 -0.55
CA VAL A 247 0.42 -18.64 0.03
C VAL A 247 -0.91 -18.32 -0.62
N ASP A 248 -1.27 -17.03 -0.66
CA ASP A 248 -2.56 -16.57 -1.20
C ASP A 248 -2.48 -15.07 -1.57
N LYS A 249 -3.38 -14.58 -2.40
CA LYS A 249 -3.43 -13.18 -2.84
C LYS A 249 -4.87 -12.72 -3.03
N ASP A 250 -5.06 -11.41 -3.17
CA ASP A 250 -6.39 -10.80 -3.37
C ASP A 250 -7.33 -11.09 -2.16
N ILE A 251 -6.75 -11.20 -0.97
CA ILE A 251 -7.45 -11.63 0.25
C ILE A 251 -8.38 -10.52 0.73
N GLN A 252 -9.64 -10.88 0.96
CA GLN A 252 -10.61 -9.98 1.58
C GLN A 252 -10.26 -9.73 3.04
N THR A 253 -10.14 -8.48 3.46
CA THR A 253 -9.72 -8.16 4.83
C THR A 253 -10.65 -8.76 5.89
N ALA A 254 -11.94 -8.94 5.58
CA ALA A 254 -12.92 -9.56 6.46
C ALA A 254 -12.66 -11.06 6.73
N SER A 255 -11.85 -11.75 5.93
CA SER A 255 -11.49 -13.16 6.14
C SER A 255 -10.25 -13.35 7.00
N LEU A 256 -9.58 -12.25 7.39
CA LEU A 256 -8.43 -12.30 8.29
C LEU A 256 -8.86 -12.69 9.71
N SER A 257 -7.93 -13.24 10.51
CA SER A 257 -8.24 -13.63 11.88
C SER A 257 -8.63 -12.41 12.74
N PRO A 258 -9.54 -12.58 13.72
CA PRO A 258 -9.91 -11.49 14.62
C PRO A 258 -8.72 -10.87 15.36
N LEU A 259 -7.73 -11.68 15.76
CA LEU A 259 -6.51 -11.20 16.40
C LEU A 259 -5.68 -10.30 15.49
N LEU A 260 -5.54 -10.65 14.21
CA LEU A 260 -4.82 -9.81 13.25
C LEU A 260 -5.59 -8.51 12.99
N LEU A 261 -6.90 -8.58 12.85
CA LEU A 261 -7.73 -7.39 12.68
C LEU A 261 -7.63 -6.43 13.87
N ALA A 262 -7.59 -6.95 15.11
CA ALA A 262 -7.39 -6.15 16.31
C ALA A 262 -5.99 -5.50 16.34
N GLN A 263 -4.94 -6.24 15.95
CA GLN A 263 -3.59 -5.68 15.83
C GLN A 263 -3.54 -4.56 14.78
N MET A 264 -4.13 -4.78 13.59
CA MET A 264 -4.21 -3.77 12.55
C MET A 264 -4.93 -2.50 13.02
N GLN A 265 -6.03 -2.65 13.78
CA GLN A 265 -6.76 -1.52 14.36
C GLN A 265 -5.91 -0.74 15.39
N ALA A 266 -5.18 -1.45 16.25
CA ALA A 266 -4.23 -0.83 17.19
C ALA A 266 -3.10 -0.08 16.47
N ASP A 267 -2.77 -0.52 15.25
CA ASP A 267 -1.81 0.12 14.36
C ASP A 267 -2.41 1.20 13.44
N GLY A 268 -3.68 1.56 13.61
CA GLY A 268 -4.30 2.69 12.90
C GLY A 268 -5.12 2.31 11.67
N LYS A 269 -5.34 1.02 11.41
CA LYS A 269 -6.27 0.59 10.37
C LYS A 269 -7.65 1.13 10.66
N LEU A 270 -8.20 1.89 9.73
CA LEU A 270 -9.59 2.32 9.79
C LEU A 270 -10.50 1.10 9.66
N THR A 271 -11.46 1.00 10.57
CA THR A 271 -12.59 0.09 10.37
C THR A 271 -13.63 0.84 9.58
N THR A 272 -13.96 0.32 8.40
CA THR A 272 -15.11 0.79 7.63
C THR A 272 -16.42 0.72 8.44
N GLN A 273 -16.44 -0.05 9.55
CA GLN A 273 -17.50 -0.10 10.55
C GLN A 273 -17.41 0.92 11.69
N ALA A 274 -16.25 1.48 12.07
CA ALA A 274 -16.20 2.47 13.16
C ALA A 274 -16.91 3.77 12.79
N ILE A 275 -16.91 4.15 11.51
CA ILE A 275 -17.67 5.33 11.05
C ILE A 275 -19.18 5.04 11.14
N ALA A 276 -19.63 3.88 10.64
CA ALA A 276 -21.03 3.48 10.70
C ALA A 276 -21.55 3.25 12.15
N MET A 277 -20.70 2.74 13.05
CA MET A 277 -21.08 2.50 14.46
C MET A 277 -20.96 3.76 15.34
N ALA A 278 -19.98 4.63 15.14
CA ALA A 278 -19.89 5.89 15.89
C ALA A 278 -21.08 6.81 15.58
N GLU A 279 -21.56 6.84 14.33
CA GLU A 279 -22.77 7.57 13.93
C GLU A 279 -24.07 6.90 14.47
N CYS A 280 -24.15 5.56 14.47
CA CYS A 280 -25.31 4.84 15.02
C CYS A 280 -25.32 4.86 16.58
N GLN A 281 -24.19 5.12 17.28
CA GLN A 281 -24.12 5.27 18.75
C GLN A 281 -24.33 6.71 19.26
N LEU A 282 -23.81 7.74 18.57
CA LEU A 282 -24.06 9.15 18.92
C LEU A 282 -25.52 9.56 18.73
N SER A 283 -26.27 8.89 17.85
CA SER A 283 -27.72 9.07 17.69
C SER A 283 -28.55 8.38 18.78
N MET A 284 -27.95 7.53 19.62
CA MET A 284 -28.63 6.83 20.73
C MET A 284 -28.41 7.48 22.10
N THR A 285 -27.40 8.33 22.27
CA THR A 285 -27.07 8.99 23.56
C THR A 285 -27.65 10.40 23.73
N VAL A 286 -28.35 10.94 22.73
CA VAL A 286 -29.02 12.27 22.78
C VAL A 286 -30.56 12.14 22.83
N ASN A 287 -31.06 11.23 23.66
CA ASN A 287 -32.47 11.24 24.13
C ASN A 287 -32.51 10.96 25.63
#